data_AF-A0A6L7TYN1-F1
#
_entry.id   AF-A0A6L7TYN1-F1
#
_cell.length_a   1.000
_cell.length_b   1.000
_cell.length_c   1.000
_cell.angle_alpha   90.00
_cell.angle_beta   90.00
_cell.angle_gamma   90.00
#
_symmetry.space_group_name_H-M   'P 1'
#
loop_
_entity.id
_entity.type
_entity.pdbx_description
1 polymer ?
#
loop_
_entity_poly.entity_id
_entity_poly.type
_entity_poly.pdbx_seq_one_letter_code
_entity_poly.pdbx_strand_id
1 'polypeptide(L)'
;MKKFPALTLFFFCVIVFSAAPPASAHDEGMYTTTAEEASDANMGNDDREAERAVKDFVLHVKEHQEQRRSYDEHADFRNAMRNSNGVWRHGDMYVITVNKAGGGQQTDASAQSGDIVFFHGKHPSAGSGSLRNFAIFERLMTRAEGAGEEAVCVQAQNEEEKKYGNRVCAVQTIITSQTGAQNIVYTVAGFNHERDKVDFSKVRCPDLGPEYFNEPGTGPNGEQFKRTRADMVRDEESLENYVKTVNEHVTGELAEVPANNAQGRFPLVRMIQLMPCWRDENGPWKSGSIYFFIFTYTDKRFAIFNGHNPASQDTAFHVIDDNGLNIARAVLEELRKQDDTPGEGFLTYLWDDPSVDGDEVLCRETGFVPVASPLEDEGGDEDEQMLFCDEGGPIPGRALGTSVKRGYFMLTDFGIEGDTDYILGSGIYPRPHRGGGGAGGCAIASGSGNGLEVSAFGLFLITAVLFLATSGKSRPGEKLLTWDLRARRKDRSRKS
;
A
#
# COMPACT_ATOMS: atom_id res chain seq x y z
N MET A 1 -42.43 -24.69 59.67
CA MET A 1 -41.45 -23.66 60.11
C MET A 1 -40.08 -24.35 60.15
N LYS A 2 -39.03 -23.97 59.45
CA LYS A 2 -38.53 -22.64 59.04
C LYS A 2 -37.90 -22.72 57.65
N LYS A 3 -38.11 -21.65 56.87
CA LYS A 3 -37.42 -21.33 55.61
C LYS A 3 -35.99 -20.86 55.94
N PHE A 4 -34.98 -21.27 55.18
CA PHE A 4 -33.77 -20.48 54.94
C PHE A 4 -33.29 -20.71 53.49
N PRO A 5 -32.72 -19.69 52.84
CA PRO A 5 -32.99 -19.37 51.44
C PRO A 5 -31.88 -19.81 50.47
N ALA A 6 -32.24 -19.73 49.19
CA ALA A 6 -31.36 -19.71 48.04
C ALA A 6 -30.11 -18.85 48.28
N LEU A 7 -28.94 -19.49 48.18
CA LEU A 7 -27.68 -18.82 47.92
C LEU A 7 -27.22 -19.27 46.52
N THR A 8 -27.97 -18.84 45.51
CA THR A 8 -27.52 -18.84 44.12
C THR A 8 -26.43 -17.78 44.04
N LEU A 9 -25.19 -18.19 44.32
CA LEU A 9 -24.01 -17.37 44.11
C LEU A 9 -23.83 -17.24 42.60
N PHE A 10 -24.47 -16.22 42.03
CA PHE A 10 -24.20 -15.73 40.68
C PHE A 10 -22.74 -15.27 40.67
N PHE A 11 -21.85 -16.15 40.25
CA PHE A 11 -20.48 -15.80 39.86
C PHE A 11 -20.59 -15.02 38.54
N PHE A 12 -21.01 -13.75 38.63
CA PHE A 12 -20.73 -12.75 37.61
C PHE A 12 -19.22 -12.44 37.71
N CYS A 13 -18.38 -13.37 37.22
CA CYS A 13 -17.07 -12.99 36.73
C CYS A 13 -17.33 -12.18 35.46
N VAL A 14 -17.61 -10.89 35.64
CA VAL A 14 -17.39 -9.90 34.61
C VAL A 14 -15.87 -9.89 34.44
N ILE A 15 -15.38 -10.79 33.59
CA ILE A 15 -14.05 -10.64 33.01
C ILE A 15 -14.20 -9.46 32.06
N VAL A 16 -14.02 -8.25 32.61
CA VAL A 16 -13.65 -7.10 31.81
C VAL A 16 -12.27 -7.44 31.28
N PHE A 17 -12.20 -8.19 30.17
CA PHE A 17 -11.09 -8.08 29.25
C PHE A 17 -11.19 -6.67 28.67
N SER A 18 -10.82 -5.67 29.47
CA SER A 18 -10.21 -4.48 28.91
C SER A 18 -8.94 -5.02 28.29
N ALA A 19 -9.00 -5.31 26.99
CA ALA A 19 -7.83 -5.30 26.14
C ALA A 19 -7.24 -3.90 26.32
N ALA A 20 -6.43 -3.73 27.37
CA ALA A 20 -5.57 -2.59 27.47
C ALA A 20 -4.72 -2.69 26.21
N PRO A 21 -4.82 -1.71 25.28
CA PRO A 21 -3.88 -1.67 24.17
C PRO A 21 -2.48 -1.79 24.79
N PRO A 22 -1.56 -2.57 24.22
CA PRO A 22 -0.28 -2.87 24.84
C PRO A 22 0.44 -1.56 25.24
N ALA A 23 0.24 -1.15 26.48
CA ALA A 23 0.59 0.18 26.99
C ALA A 23 2.07 0.27 27.36
N SER A 24 2.90 -0.60 26.79
CA SER A 24 4.20 -0.97 27.35
C SER A 24 5.40 -0.52 26.52
N ALA A 25 5.19 0.22 25.42
CA ALA A 25 6.29 0.64 24.53
C ALA A 25 6.43 2.16 24.34
N HIS A 26 5.62 2.97 25.02
CA HIS A 26 5.50 4.42 24.74
C HIS A 26 6.08 5.35 25.82
N ASP A 27 6.62 4.82 26.92
CA ASP A 27 6.95 5.64 28.12
C ASP A 27 8.47 5.89 28.35
N GLU A 28 9.36 5.45 27.45
CA GLU A 28 10.82 5.51 27.72
C GLU A 28 11.60 6.58 26.93
N GLY A 29 10.93 7.58 26.35
CA GLY A 29 11.57 8.65 25.56
C GLY A 29 11.54 10.05 26.21
N MET A 30 12.39 10.96 25.72
CA MET A 30 12.29 12.40 26.09
C MET A 30 11.06 13.08 25.48
N TYR A 31 10.50 12.48 24.42
CA TYR A 31 9.33 12.96 23.71
C TYR A 31 8.26 11.88 23.74
N THR A 32 7.05 12.23 24.20
CA THR A 32 5.93 11.27 24.35
C THR A 32 4.66 11.69 23.63
N THR A 33 4.67 12.87 22.98
CA THR A 33 3.50 13.40 22.29
C THR A 33 3.02 12.42 21.22
N THR A 34 1.73 12.11 21.26
CA THR A 34 1.05 11.23 20.30
C THR A 34 0.55 12.01 19.08
N ALA A 35 0.15 11.30 18.03
CA ALA A 35 -0.47 11.91 16.85
C ALA A 35 -1.81 12.60 17.18
N GLU A 36 -2.58 12.08 18.14
CA GLU A 36 -3.84 12.68 18.59
C GLU A 36 -3.58 14.01 19.32
N GLU A 37 -2.67 14.03 20.29
CA GLU A 37 -2.30 15.26 21.01
C GLU A 37 -1.73 16.32 20.07
N ALA A 38 -0.86 15.92 19.14
CA ALA A 38 -0.32 16.81 18.12
C ALA A 38 -1.40 17.31 17.16
N SER A 39 -2.36 16.46 16.76
CA SER A 39 -3.50 16.85 15.92
C SER A 39 -4.37 17.89 16.62
N ASP A 40 -4.76 17.64 17.86
CA ASP A 40 -5.61 18.51 18.66
C ASP A 40 -4.97 19.88 18.90
N ALA A 41 -3.69 19.90 19.28
CA ALA A 41 -2.94 21.13 19.42
C ALA A 41 -2.83 21.92 18.11
N ASN A 42 -2.64 21.22 16.98
CA ASN A 42 -2.53 21.83 15.65
C ASN A 42 -3.85 22.42 15.13
N MET A 43 -5.00 21.94 15.64
CA MET A 43 -6.32 22.52 15.39
C MET A 43 -6.66 23.68 16.34
N GLY A 44 -5.87 23.88 17.40
CA GLY A 44 -6.04 24.96 18.37
C GLY A 44 -5.72 26.35 17.83
N ASN A 45 -6.06 27.38 18.62
CA ASN A 45 -5.78 28.79 18.27
C ASN A 45 -4.40 29.29 18.78
N ASP A 46 -3.67 28.50 19.56
CA ASP A 46 -2.33 28.87 20.06
C ASP A 46 -1.25 28.33 19.12
N ASP A 47 -0.71 29.23 18.29
CA ASP A 47 0.38 28.93 17.34
C ASP A 47 1.61 28.30 17.99
N ARG A 48 1.96 28.70 19.24
CA ARG A 48 3.15 28.19 19.93
C ARG A 48 2.91 26.79 20.48
N GLU A 49 1.70 26.52 20.92
CA GLU A 49 1.30 25.19 21.37
C GLU A 49 1.27 24.18 20.22
N ALA A 50 0.64 24.57 19.10
CA ALA A 50 0.64 23.78 17.87
C ALA A 50 2.06 23.44 17.40
N GLU A 51 2.94 24.44 17.33
CA GLU A 51 4.34 24.23 16.90
C GLU A 51 5.10 23.29 17.84
N ARG A 52 4.94 23.47 19.16
CA ARG A 52 5.58 22.60 20.15
C ARG A 52 5.10 21.15 20.05
N ALA A 53 3.79 20.94 20.00
CA ALA A 53 3.21 19.60 19.96
C ALA A 53 3.61 18.82 18.69
N VAL A 54 3.59 19.47 17.52
CA VAL A 54 4.03 18.82 16.27
C VAL A 54 5.55 18.60 16.25
N LYS A 55 6.33 19.51 16.86
CA LYS A 55 7.78 19.34 17.03
C LYS A 55 8.11 18.15 17.95
N ASP A 56 7.44 18.04 19.09
CA ASP A 56 7.63 16.95 20.04
C ASP A 56 7.19 15.62 19.41
N PHE A 57 6.07 15.59 18.67
CA PHE A 57 5.61 14.40 17.95
C PHE A 57 6.61 13.93 16.88
N VAL A 58 7.15 14.83 16.05
CA VAL A 58 8.11 14.41 15.00
C VAL A 58 9.44 13.92 15.60
N LEU A 59 9.85 14.47 16.75
CA LEU A 59 11.02 14.01 17.49
C LEU A 59 10.79 12.64 18.16
N HIS A 60 9.59 12.41 18.69
CA HIS A 60 9.17 11.11 19.21
C HIS A 60 9.22 10.03 18.11
N VAL A 61 8.70 10.34 16.91
CA VAL A 61 8.78 9.44 15.75
C VAL A 61 10.23 9.16 15.35
N LYS A 62 11.09 10.20 15.30
CA LYS A 62 12.52 10.05 15.00
C LYS A 62 13.18 9.07 15.97
N GLU A 63 12.98 9.24 17.28
CA GLU A 63 13.58 8.39 18.31
C GLU A 63 13.24 6.90 18.08
N HIS A 64 11.98 6.58 17.79
CA HIS A 64 11.58 5.20 17.48
C HIS A 64 12.10 4.70 16.13
N GLN A 65 12.21 5.56 15.11
CA GLN A 65 12.77 5.17 13.82
C GLN A 65 14.25 4.81 13.91
N GLU A 66 15.04 5.57 14.69
CA GLU A 66 16.50 5.37 14.83
C GLU A 66 16.86 4.17 15.73
N GLN A 67 15.93 3.73 16.58
CA GLN A 67 16.09 2.54 17.41
C GLN A 67 15.98 1.22 16.63
N ARG A 68 15.30 1.22 15.47
CA ARG A 68 15.11 0.00 14.68
C ARG A 68 16.35 -0.32 13.86
N ARG A 69 16.65 -1.61 13.77
CA ARG A 69 17.85 -2.14 13.09
C ARG A 69 17.50 -3.10 11.97
N SER A 70 16.37 -3.79 12.04
CA SER A 70 15.95 -4.77 11.04
C SER A 70 14.81 -4.29 10.15
N TYR A 71 14.71 -4.84 8.94
CA TYR A 71 13.55 -4.60 8.08
C TYR A 71 12.22 -4.93 8.77
N ASP A 72 12.15 -6.05 9.48
CA ASP A 72 10.96 -6.50 10.21
C ASP A 72 10.51 -5.48 11.25
N GLU A 73 11.44 -4.96 12.05
CA GLU A 73 11.16 -3.91 13.02
C GLU A 73 10.68 -2.61 12.35
N HIS A 74 11.26 -2.26 11.20
CA HIS A 74 10.81 -1.13 10.41
C HIS A 74 9.43 -1.36 9.79
N ALA A 75 9.13 -2.59 9.33
CA ALA A 75 7.83 -2.97 8.77
C ALA A 75 6.73 -2.89 9.83
N ASP A 76 6.96 -3.46 11.01
CA ASP A 76 6.06 -3.37 12.16
C ASP A 76 5.79 -1.90 12.54
N PHE A 77 6.84 -1.09 12.58
CA PHE A 77 6.70 0.34 12.88
C PHE A 77 5.95 1.09 11.78
N ARG A 78 6.21 0.82 10.50
CA ARG A 78 5.46 1.39 9.36
C ARG A 78 3.97 1.03 9.44
N ASN A 79 3.64 -0.20 9.81
CA ASN A 79 2.25 -0.61 10.00
C ASN A 79 1.58 0.15 11.15
N ALA A 80 2.29 0.30 12.28
CA ALA A 80 1.81 1.09 13.41
C ALA A 80 1.57 2.55 13.00
N MET A 81 2.43 3.13 12.15
CA MET A 81 2.25 4.47 11.56
C MET A 81 1.10 4.58 10.55
N ARG A 82 0.58 3.45 10.02
CA ARG A 82 -0.57 3.44 9.10
C ARG A 82 -1.91 3.31 9.84
N ASN A 83 -1.93 2.80 11.06
CA ASN A 83 -3.15 2.66 11.85
C ASN A 83 -3.76 4.04 12.13
N SER A 84 -4.94 4.33 11.55
CA SER A 84 -5.58 5.65 11.60
C SER A 84 -6.03 6.10 12.98
N ASN A 85 -6.11 5.17 13.94
CA ASN A 85 -6.48 5.42 15.34
C ASN A 85 -5.33 5.03 16.27
N GLY A 86 -4.09 5.01 15.75
CA GLY A 86 -2.90 4.63 16.51
C GLY A 86 -2.17 5.83 17.09
N VAL A 87 -1.16 5.55 17.93
CA VAL A 87 -0.29 6.57 18.53
C VAL A 87 0.46 7.41 17.48
N TRP A 88 0.69 6.84 16.30
CA TRP A 88 1.52 7.42 15.25
C TRP A 88 0.72 8.08 14.12
N ARG A 89 -0.61 7.92 14.13
CA ARG A 89 -1.50 8.54 13.15
C ARG A 89 -2.88 8.73 13.73
N HIS A 90 -3.35 9.97 13.65
CA HIS A 90 -4.69 10.36 14.09
C HIS A 90 -5.23 11.43 13.13
N GLY A 91 -6.39 11.17 12.51
CA GLY A 91 -6.98 12.07 11.52
C GLY A 91 -6.01 12.42 10.38
N ASP A 92 -5.71 13.71 10.23
CA ASP A 92 -4.75 14.25 9.25
C ASP A 92 -3.33 14.42 9.80
N MET A 93 -3.08 14.08 11.07
CA MET A 93 -1.74 14.01 11.63
C MET A 93 -1.13 12.64 11.30
N TYR A 94 -0.16 12.63 10.40
CA TYR A 94 0.59 11.44 10.00
C TYR A 94 2.01 11.80 9.61
N VAL A 95 2.85 10.77 9.48
CA VAL A 95 4.28 10.89 9.16
C VAL A 95 4.56 10.58 7.69
N ILE A 96 5.49 11.33 7.11
CA ILE A 96 6.11 11.05 5.80
C ILE A 96 7.62 11.02 5.97
N THR A 97 8.30 10.12 5.27
CA THR A 97 9.77 10.08 5.21
C THR A 97 10.26 10.40 3.80
N VAL A 98 11.10 11.44 3.70
CA VAL A 98 11.58 12.02 2.44
C VAL A 98 13.10 12.06 2.36
N ASN A 99 13.63 12.09 1.14
CA ASN A 99 15.07 12.17 0.90
C ASN A 99 15.65 13.51 1.35
N LYS A 100 16.89 13.50 1.84
CA LYS A 100 17.72 14.70 2.01
C LYS A 100 18.52 14.96 0.73
N ALA A 101 18.42 16.14 0.12
CA ALA A 101 19.33 16.48 -0.99
C ALA A 101 20.78 16.55 -0.51
N GLY A 102 21.70 16.16 -1.39
CA GLY A 102 23.11 16.54 -1.28
C GLY A 102 23.89 15.87 -0.15
N GLY A 103 23.32 14.88 0.55
CA GLY A 103 23.99 14.13 1.62
C GLY A 103 25.11 13.19 1.16
N GLY A 104 25.36 13.06 -0.14
CA GLY A 104 26.38 12.19 -0.70
C GLY A 104 26.42 12.33 -2.21
N GLN A 105 27.59 12.11 -2.82
CA GLN A 105 27.85 12.26 -4.25
C GLN A 105 26.71 11.62 -5.08
N GLN A 106 25.96 12.48 -5.76
CA GLN A 106 24.71 12.17 -6.43
C GLN A 106 25.00 11.33 -7.69
N THR A 107 25.09 10.00 -7.56
CA THR A 107 25.30 9.12 -8.72
C THR A 107 24.02 8.74 -9.43
N ASP A 108 22.88 8.87 -8.76
CA ASP A 108 21.59 8.90 -9.45
C ASP A 108 21.16 10.37 -9.54
N ALA A 109 21.40 10.98 -10.71
CA ALA A 109 21.03 12.36 -11.00
C ALA A 109 19.51 12.61 -10.88
N SER A 110 18.69 11.55 -10.74
CA SER A 110 17.24 11.64 -10.69
C SER A 110 16.68 11.93 -9.29
N ALA A 111 17.29 11.40 -8.22
CA ALA A 111 16.83 11.64 -6.84
C ALA A 111 17.35 12.98 -6.32
N GLN A 112 16.46 13.82 -5.78
CA GLN A 112 16.83 15.12 -5.18
C GLN A 112 16.17 15.28 -3.78
N SER A 113 16.28 16.44 -3.11
CA SER A 113 15.63 16.67 -1.80
C SER A 113 14.13 16.53 -1.92
N GLY A 114 13.45 15.90 -0.96
CA GLY A 114 11.98 15.94 -0.94
C GLY A 114 11.24 14.94 -1.83
N ASP A 115 11.95 14.03 -2.48
CA ASP A 115 11.28 12.83 -2.98
C ASP A 115 10.86 11.98 -1.78
N ILE A 116 9.67 11.40 -1.82
CA ILE A 116 9.22 10.43 -0.83
C ILE A 116 10.03 9.17 -1.08
N VAL A 117 10.71 8.71 -0.04
CA VAL A 117 11.72 7.64 -0.18
C VAL A 117 11.31 6.37 0.54
N PHE A 118 10.51 6.47 1.59
CA PHE A 118 10.37 5.33 2.50
C PHE A 118 8.95 5.05 2.95
N PHE A 119 8.21 6.11 3.32
CA PHE A 119 6.95 5.91 4.02
C PHE A 119 6.00 7.09 3.85
N HIS A 120 4.72 6.74 3.70
CA HIS A 120 3.61 7.68 3.78
C HIS A 120 2.51 7.07 4.68
N GLY A 121 2.22 7.71 5.81
CA GLY A 121 1.29 7.19 6.83
C GLY A 121 -0.15 6.98 6.38
N LYS A 122 -0.66 7.83 5.47
CA LYS A 122 -2.04 7.71 4.96
C LYS A 122 -2.20 6.92 3.64
N HIS A 123 -1.21 6.91 2.74
CA HIS A 123 -1.31 6.37 1.39
C HIS A 123 -0.15 5.41 1.09
N PRO A 124 -0.31 4.08 1.27
CA PRO A 124 0.76 3.11 1.02
C PRO A 124 1.31 3.15 -0.42
N SER A 125 0.45 3.47 -1.40
CA SER A 125 0.82 3.62 -2.81
C SER A 125 1.64 4.88 -3.12
N ALA A 126 1.72 5.83 -2.19
CA ALA A 126 2.42 7.11 -2.35
C ALA A 126 3.92 7.05 -2.01
N GLY A 127 4.48 5.85 -1.81
CA GLY A 127 5.86 5.63 -1.33
C GLY A 127 6.98 6.22 -2.21
N SER A 128 6.66 6.81 -3.36
CA SER A 128 7.60 7.19 -4.41
C SER A 128 7.33 8.57 -5.05
N GLY A 129 6.42 9.37 -4.50
CA GLY A 129 6.07 10.68 -5.06
C GLY A 129 7.13 11.75 -4.80
N SER A 130 6.83 13.00 -5.18
CA SER A 130 7.69 14.14 -4.88
C SER A 130 6.91 15.27 -4.22
N LEU A 131 7.41 15.77 -3.09
CA LEU A 131 6.83 16.92 -2.39
C LEU A 131 7.47 18.25 -2.80
N ARG A 132 8.40 18.25 -3.76
CA ARG A 132 9.12 19.46 -4.19
C ARG A 132 8.25 20.57 -4.73
N ASN A 133 7.17 20.23 -5.41
CA ASN A 133 6.33 21.23 -6.06
C ASN A 133 5.47 22.01 -5.05
N PHE A 134 5.57 21.70 -3.77
CA PHE A 134 4.86 22.40 -2.70
C PHE A 134 5.77 23.46 -2.07
N ALA A 135 5.40 24.73 -2.22
CA ALA A 135 6.14 25.86 -1.66
C ALA A 135 6.35 25.75 -0.13
N ILE A 136 5.37 25.17 0.59
CA ILE A 136 5.52 24.90 2.03
C ILE A 136 6.67 23.92 2.29
N PHE A 137 6.79 22.88 1.46
CA PHE A 137 7.78 21.83 1.62
C PHE A 137 9.18 22.31 1.25
N GLU A 138 9.33 23.10 0.18
CA GLU A 138 10.59 23.77 -0.16
C GLU A 138 11.11 24.64 1.00
N ARG A 139 10.22 25.43 1.63
CA ARG A 139 10.56 26.22 2.81
C ARG A 139 10.96 25.35 4.00
N LEU A 140 10.24 24.24 4.20
CA LEU A 140 10.52 23.30 5.30
C LEU A 140 11.89 22.65 5.14
N MET A 141 12.20 22.11 3.95
CA MET A 141 13.49 21.47 3.68
C MET A 141 14.65 22.47 3.76
N THR A 142 14.49 23.69 3.24
CA THR A 142 15.50 24.75 3.35
C THR A 142 15.86 25.02 4.81
N ARG A 143 14.87 25.04 5.72
CA ARG A 143 15.11 25.22 7.15
C ARG A 143 15.74 23.98 7.78
N ALA A 144 15.28 22.79 7.42
CA ALA A 144 15.74 21.54 8.00
C ALA A 144 17.22 21.28 7.65
N GLU A 145 17.63 21.60 6.42
CA GLU A 145 19.03 21.49 5.98
C GLU A 145 19.98 22.36 6.82
N GLY A 146 19.53 23.55 7.25
CA GLY A 146 20.33 24.43 8.11
C GLY A 146 20.30 24.06 9.60
N ALA A 147 19.32 23.28 10.04
CA ALA A 147 19.10 22.94 11.45
C ALA A 147 19.74 21.62 11.87
N GLY A 148 20.10 20.75 10.93
CA GLY A 148 20.66 19.44 11.22
C GLY A 148 19.65 18.54 11.93
N GLU A 149 19.98 18.11 13.15
CA GLU A 149 19.12 17.21 13.94
C GLU A 149 18.01 17.93 14.73
N GLU A 150 18.00 19.25 14.74
CA GLU A 150 16.90 20.00 15.37
C GLU A 150 15.65 19.97 14.49
N ALA A 151 14.51 19.66 15.10
CA ALA A 151 13.22 19.72 14.42
C ALA A 151 12.83 21.19 14.13
N VAL A 152 12.46 21.45 12.88
CA VAL A 152 12.04 22.76 12.39
C VAL A 152 10.60 22.71 11.91
N CYS A 153 9.88 23.82 12.07
CA CYS A 153 8.50 23.92 11.64
C CYS A 153 8.28 25.08 10.68
N VAL A 154 7.31 24.92 9.79
CA VAL A 154 6.75 25.97 8.96
C VAL A 154 5.24 25.98 9.10
N GLN A 155 4.65 27.16 8.95
CA GLN A 155 3.21 27.29 8.90
C GLN A 155 2.74 27.15 7.45
N ALA A 156 1.73 26.30 7.22
CA ALA A 156 1.03 26.27 5.95
C ALA A 156 0.36 27.63 5.71
N GLN A 157 0.71 28.29 4.61
CA GLN A 157 0.03 29.53 4.24
C GLN A 157 -1.25 29.15 3.50
N ASN A 158 -2.40 29.38 4.13
CA ASN A 158 -3.67 29.44 3.41
C ASN A 158 -3.88 30.89 2.97
N GLU A 159 -3.47 31.22 1.75
CA GLU A 159 -3.59 32.58 1.20
C GLU A 159 -5.05 33.03 1.08
N GLU A 160 -6.00 32.10 0.95
CA GLU A 160 -7.41 32.43 0.72
C GLU A 160 -8.21 32.63 2.01
N GLU A 161 -7.95 31.84 3.07
CA GLU A 161 -8.83 31.84 4.24
C GLU A 161 -8.39 32.73 5.41
N LYS A 162 -7.17 33.29 5.40
CA LYS A 162 -6.58 34.04 6.54
C LYS A 162 -6.67 33.30 7.90
N LYS A 163 -6.96 32.00 7.89
CA LYS A 163 -6.91 31.15 9.07
C LYS A 163 -5.49 30.60 9.18
N TYR A 164 -5.01 30.49 10.41
CA TYR A 164 -3.74 29.86 10.74
C TYR A 164 -3.74 28.45 10.11
N GLY A 165 -2.85 28.24 9.13
CA GLY A 165 -2.72 26.93 8.51
C GLY A 165 -1.94 25.98 9.42
N ASN A 166 -2.12 24.68 9.18
CA ASN A 166 -1.48 23.61 9.93
C ASN A 166 0.04 23.83 10.04
N ARG A 167 0.61 23.54 11.20
CA ARG A 167 2.07 23.44 11.38
C ARG A 167 2.55 22.14 10.74
N VAL A 168 3.60 22.26 9.94
CA VAL A 168 4.32 21.13 9.37
C VAL A 168 5.74 21.19 9.89
N CYS A 169 6.17 20.12 10.54
CA CYS A 169 7.51 20.02 11.11
C CYS A 169 8.31 18.93 10.43
N ALA A 170 9.62 19.13 10.36
CA ALA A 170 10.58 18.17 9.83
C ALA A 170 11.78 18.05 10.76
N VAL A 171 12.34 16.85 10.86
CA VAL A 171 13.59 16.57 11.57
C VAL A 171 14.46 15.65 10.74
N GLN A 172 15.78 15.85 10.79
CA GLN A 172 16.71 14.90 10.20
C GLN A 172 16.75 13.62 11.04
N THR A 173 16.54 12.49 10.39
CA THR A 173 16.48 11.15 10.99
C THR A 173 17.52 10.25 10.34
N ILE A 174 18.23 9.47 11.14
CA ILE A 174 19.26 8.54 10.69
C ILE A 174 18.74 7.10 10.79
N ILE A 175 18.27 6.56 9.66
CA ILE A 175 17.87 5.16 9.59
C ILE A 175 19.13 4.31 9.46
N THR A 176 19.30 3.31 10.31
CA THR A 176 20.48 2.43 10.28
C THR A 176 20.07 1.00 9.89
N SER A 177 20.70 0.40 8.88
CA SER A 177 20.46 -0.99 8.50
C SER A 177 21.04 -1.98 9.51
N GLN A 178 20.70 -3.26 9.36
CA GLN A 178 21.36 -4.37 10.07
C GLN A 178 22.87 -4.40 9.83
N THR A 179 23.30 -4.01 8.63
CA THR A 179 24.72 -3.94 8.23
C THR A 179 25.44 -2.71 8.78
N GLY A 180 24.74 -1.82 9.49
CA GLY A 180 25.28 -0.58 10.05
C GLY A 180 25.38 0.58 9.05
N ALA A 181 24.90 0.40 7.81
CA ALA A 181 24.78 1.51 6.85
C ALA A 181 23.79 2.54 7.38
N GLN A 182 24.08 3.83 7.20
CA GLN A 182 23.25 4.93 7.69
C GLN A 182 22.66 5.72 6.53
N ASN A 183 21.35 5.93 6.58
CA ASN A 183 20.57 6.71 5.63
C ASN A 183 20.07 7.96 6.33
N ILE A 184 20.45 9.13 5.82
CA ILE A 184 19.94 10.39 6.33
C ILE A 184 18.68 10.76 5.55
N VAL A 185 17.55 10.75 6.23
CA VAL A 185 16.24 11.14 5.70
C VAL A 185 15.69 12.33 6.49
N TYR A 186 14.62 12.94 6.01
CA TYR A 186 13.78 13.81 6.83
C TYR A 186 12.49 13.10 7.20
N THR A 187 12.15 13.12 8.48
CA THR A 187 10.84 12.71 9.00
C THR A 187 9.97 13.95 9.10
N VAL A 188 8.82 13.95 8.44
CA VAL A 188 7.92 15.09 8.31
C VAL A 188 6.56 14.74 8.90
N ALA A 189 5.98 15.64 9.71
CA ALA A 189 4.67 15.48 10.33
C ALA A 189 3.80 16.73 10.15
N GLY A 190 2.48 16.56 10.19
CA GLY A 190 1.49 17.65 10.13
C GLY A 190 1.09 18.09 8.71
N PHE A 191 1.58 17.41 7.68
CA PHE A 191 1.25 17.70 6.27
C PHE A 191 -0.17 17.19 5.93
N ASN A 192 -1.06 18.05 5.42
CA ASN A 192 -2.44 17.68 5.07
C ASN A 192 -2.69 17.74 3.55
N HIS A 193 -2.72 16.57 2.90
CA HIS A 193 -2.90 16.44 1.45
C HIS A 193 -4.34 16.62 0.94
N GLU A 194 -5.38 16.58 1.79
CA GLU A 194 -6.74 16.88 1.29
C GLU A 194 -6.85 18.34 0.86
N ARG A 195 -5.98 19.20 1.42
CA ARG A 195 -5.82 20.60 1.01
C ARG A 195 -4.72 20.78 -0.04
N ASP A 196 -3.63 20.01 0.07
CA ASP A 196 -2.48 20.08 -0.82
C ASP A 196 -2.55 18.94 -1.85
N LYS A 197 -2.94 19.20 -3.11
CA LYS A 197 -3.05 18.20 -4.19
C LYS A 197 -1.70 17.54 -4.50
N VAL A 198 -1.26 16.57 -3.69
CA VAL A 198 0.02 15.88 -3.86
C VAL A 198 -0.02 15.03 -5.13
N ASP A 199 0.86 15.38 -6.07
CA ASP A 199 1.07 14.62 -7.30
C ASP A 199 2.11 13.53 -7.05
N PHE A 200 1.62 12.30 -6.81
CA PHE A 200 2.47 11.12 -6.64
C PHE A 200 2.88 10.48 -7.99
N SER A 201 2.54 11.08 -9.14
CA SER A 201 2.66 10.43 -10.46
C SER A 201 4.02 10.57 -11.16
N LYS A 202 5.00 11.29 -10.60
CA LYS A 202 6.23 11.67 -11.31
C LYS A 202 7.45 10.79 -11.03
N VAL A 203 7.24 9.49 -10.84
CA VAL A 203 8.36 8.54 -10.77
C VAL A 203 8.87 8.31 -12.19
N ARG A 204 10.15 8.59 -12.43
CA ARG A 204 10.77 8.23 -13.71
C ARG A 204 11.09 6.75 -13.68
N CYS A 205 10.33 5.98 -14.45
CA CYS A 205 10.60 4.57 -14.64
C CYS A 205 11.79 4.37 -15.59
N PRO A 206 12.65 3.36 -15.33
CA PRO A 206 13.63 2.94 -16.32
C PRO A 206 12.94 2.67 -17.65
N ASP A 207 13.43 3.30 -18.72
CA ASP A 207 12.91 3.09 -20.07
C ASP A 207 13.51 1.78 -20.60
N LEU A 208 12.73 0.71 -20.48
CA LEU A 208 13.10 -0.62 -20.97
C LEU A 208 12.53 -0.80 -22.36
N GLY A 209 13.29 -0.36 -23.35
CA GLY A 209 12.92 -0.49 -24.75
C GLY A 209 12.77 -1.97 -25.19
N PRO A 210 12.13 -2.21 -26.36
CA PRO A 210 11.94 -3.57 -26.87
C PRO A 210 13.24 -4.38 -27.00
N GLU A 211 14.37 -3.71 -27.24
CA GLU A 211 15.71 -4.30 -27.29
C GLU A 211 16.08 -5.06 -26.02
N TYR A 212 15.70 -4.54 -24.84
CA TYR A 212 15.97 -5.21 -23.57
C TYR A 212 15.35 -6.60 -23.54
N PHE A 213 14.12 -6.75 -24.05
CA PHE A 213 13.40 -8.03 -24.09
C PHE A 213 13.73 -8.92 -25.29
N ASN A 214 14.48 -8.41 -26.27
CA ASN A 214 14.94 -9.18 -27.43
C ASN A 214 16.28 -9.88 -27.18
N GLU A 215 17.05 -9.39 -26.20
CA GLU A 215 18.30 -10.02 -25.77
C GLU A 215 18.02 -11.17 -24.78
N PRO A 216 18.85 -12.23 -24.80
CA PRO A 216 18.76 -13.27 -23.79
C PRO A 216 19.14 -12.71 -22.41
N GLY A 217 18.37 -13.11 -21.40
CA GLY A 217 18.71 -12.86 -20.01
C GLY A 217 19.70 -13.90 -19.50
N THR A 218 20.44 -13.55 -18.44
CA THR A 218 21.33 -14.49 -17.75
C THR A 218 20.83 -14.70 -16.33
N GLY A 219 20.48 -15.94 -15.99
CA GLY A 219 19.99 -16.32 -14.67
C GLY A 219 21.09 -16.37 -13.62
N PRO A 220 20.73 -16.56 -12.34
CA PRO A 220 21.69 -16.57 -11.23
C PRO A 220 22.77 -17.66 -11.38
N ASN A 221 22.49 -18.77 -12.08
CA ASN A 221 23.45 -19.85 -12.32
C ASN A 221 24.13 -19.76 -13.70
N GLY A 222 23.98 -18.64 -14.41
CA GLY A 222 24.55 -18.40 -15.74
C GLY A 222 23.74 -19.01 -16.90
N GLU A 223 22.63 -19.66 -16.61
CA GLU A 223 21.70 -20.17 -17.61
C GLU A 223 21.11 -19.02 -18.44
N GLN A 224 20.95 -19.26 -19.75
CA GLN A 224 20.34 -18.29 -20.64
C GLN A 224 18.84 -18.51 -20.68
N PHE A 225 18.06 -17.43 -20.57
CA PHE A 225 16.61 -17.49 -20.64
C PHE A 225 16.07 -16.40 -21.57
N LYS A 226 14.84 -16.55 -22.04
CA LYS A 226 14.21 -15.55 -22.89
C LYS A 226 13.53 -14.50 -22.01
N ARG A 227 14.02 -13.26 -22.03
CA ARG A 227 13.36 -12.17 -21.28
C ARG A 227 11.90 -12.04 -21.71
N THR A 228 11.00 -12.00 -20.73
CA THR A 228 9.55 -12.04 -20.94
C THR A 228 8.88 -10.94 -20.15
N ARG A 229 8.02 -10.17 -20.81
CA ARG A 229 7.17 -9.13 -20.21
C ARG A 229 5.90 -9.73 -19.61
N ALA A 230 5.27 -9.03 -18.67
CA ALA A 230 4.00 -9.46 -18.08
C ALA A 230 2.91 -9.73 -19.13
N ASP A 231 2.79 -8.86 -20.14
CA ASP A 231 1.83 -8.99 -21.22
C ASP A 231 2.14 -10.15 -22.19
N MET A 232 3.28 -10.82 -22.06
CA MET A 232 3.70 -11.97 -22.86
C MET A 232 3.51 -13.31 -22.16
N VAL A 233 3.16 -13.33 -20.87
CA VAL A 233 2.97 -14.56 -20.09
C VAL A 233 1.67 -15.27 -20.51
N ARG A 234 1.76 -16.55 -20.88
CA ARG A 234 0.63 -17.36 -21.40
C ARG A 234 0.56 -18.79 -20.84
N ASP A 235 1.68 -19.30 -20.34
CA ASP A 235 1.90 -20.68 -19.92
C ASP A 235 2.99 -20.73 -18.84
N GLU A 236 3.30 -21.93 -18.34
CA GLU A 236 4.30 -22.14 -17.29
C GLU A 236 5.71 -21.70 -17.73
N GLU A 237 6.12 -22.02 -18.97
CA GLU A 237 7.44 -21.65 -19.50
C GLU A 237 7.60 -20.12 -19.59
N SER A 238 6.59 -19.40 -20.11
CA SER A 238 6.63 -17.94 -20.16
C SER A 238 6.51 -17.28 -18.78
N LEU A 239 5.83 -17.92 -17.82
CA LEU A 239 5.77 -17.46 -16.42
C LEU A 239 7.13 -17.57 -15.73
N GLU A 240 7.79 -18.72 -15.85
CA GLU A 240 9.15 -18.93 -15.34
C GLU A 240 10.11 -17.89 -15.93
N ASN A 241 10.12 -17.73 -17.25
CA ASN A 241 10.94 -16.75 -17.94
C ASN A 241 10.64 -15.30 -17.45
N TYR A 242 9.37 -14.96 -17.20
CA TYR A 242 9.00 -13.66 -16.65
C TYR A 242 9.57 -13.45 -15.24
N VAL A 243 9.45 -14.44 -14.34
CA VAL A 243 10.01 -14.33 -12.98
C VAL A 243 11.53 -14.20 -13.02
N LYS A 244 12.23 -14.97 -13.87
CA LYS A 244 13.67 -14.84 -14.08
C LYS A 244 14.06 -13.46 -14.65
N THR A 245 13.24 -12.89 -15.54
CA THR A 245 13.41 -11.52 -16.06
C THR A 245 13.26 -10.48 -14.96
N VAL A 246 12.24 -10.63 -14.10
CA VAL A 246 12.04 -9.74 -12.94
C VAL A 246 13.23 -9.84 -12.00
N ASN A 247 13.73 -11.04 -11.73
CA ASN A 247 14.91 -11.24 -10.89
C ASN A 247 16.13 -10.50 -11.44
N GLU A 248 16.46 -10.70 -12.72
CA GLU A 248 17.57 -10.02 -13.39
C GLU A 248 17.42 -8.50 -13.32
N HIS A 249 16.21 -7.97 -13.54
CA HIS A 249 15.95 -6.53 -13.43
C HIS A 249 16.13 -6.01 -12.01
N VAL A 250 15.48 -6.62 -11.02
CA VAL A 250 15.56 -6.17 -9.62
C VAL A 250 17.00 -6.25 -9.13
N THR A 251 17.68 -7.37 -9.32
CA THR A 251 19.09 -7.51 -8.94
C THR A 251 19.98 -6.50 -9.67
N GLY A 252 19.76 -6.25 -10.96
CA GLY A 252 20.50 -5.25 -11.73
C GLY A 252 20.33 -3.83 -11.17
N GLU A 253 19.08 -3.41 -10.93
CA GLU A 253 18.76 -2.09 -10.36
C GLU A 253 19.35 -1.89 -8.96
N LEU A 254 19.44 -2.96 -8.17
CA LEU A 254 20.01 -2.93 -6.83
C LEU A 254 21.54 -3.00 -6.84
N ALA A 255 22.14 -3.73 -7.78
CA ALA A 255 23.59 -3.80 -7.96
C ALA A 255 24.21 -2.48 -8.44
N GLU A 256 23.45 -1.63 -9.13
CA GLU A 256 23.86 -0.28 -9.49
C GLU A 256 24.04 0.64 -8.27
N VAL A 257 23.51 0.26 -7.10
CA VAL A 257 23.74 0.96 -5.84
C VAL A 257 25.10 0.51 -5.29
N PRO A 258 26.16 1.35 -5.31
CA PRO A 258 27.50 0.90 -4.95
C PRO A 258 27.56 0.37 -3.52
N ALA A 259 27.98 -0.88 -3.31
CA ALA A 259 28.04 -1.51 -1.98
C ALA A 259 28.97 -0.78 -0.96
N ASN A 260 29.92 0.02 -1.46
CA ASN A 260 31.01 0.59 -0.68
C ASN A 260 30.94 2.12 -0.52
N ASN A 261 29.84 2.75 -0.89
CA ASN A 261 29.73 4.18 -0.64
C ASN A 261 29.54 4.38 0.88
N ALA A 262 30.54 5.00 1.51
CA ALA A 262 30.47 5.51 2.90
C ALA A 262 29.26 6.44 3.14
N GLN A 263 28.53 6.77 2.08
CA GLN A 263 27.26 7.48 2.05
C GLN A 263 26.03 6.60 2.32
N GLY A 264 26.19 5.29 2.55
CA GLY A 264 25.17 4.41 3.10
C GLY A 264 23.89 4.36 2.28
N ARG A 265 23.96 4.17 0.95
CA ARG A 265 22.73 4.01 0.14
C ARG A 265 22.16 2.62 0.33
N PHE A 266 20.88 2.55 0.69
CA PHE A 266 20.21 1.28 0.96
C PHE A 266 19.57 0.79 -0.35
N PRO A 267 19.87 -0.43 -0.80
CA PRO A 267 19.16 -1.07 -1.92
C PRO A 267 17.63 -0.97 -1.75
N LEU A 268 17.14 -1.07 -0.51
CA LEU A 268 15.73 -0.90 -0.15
C LEU A 268 15.13 0.44 -0.63
N VAL A 269 15.89 1.54 -0.55
CA VAL A 269 15.43 2.86 -1.04
C VAL A 269 15.22 2.85 -2.55
N ARG A 270 16.17 2.29 -3.31
CA ARG A 270 16.04 2.16 -4.76
C ARG A 270 14.83 1.31 -5.11
N MET A 271 14.65 0.19 -4.42
CA MET A 271 13.49 -0.68 -4.61
C MET A 271 12.18 0.09 -4.41
N ILE A 272 12.03 0.83 -3.30
CA ILE A 272 10.81 1.63 -3.00
C ILE A 272 10.53 2.65 -4.11
N GLN A 273 11.57 3.30 -4.64
CA GLN A 273 11.43 4.24 -5.76
C GLN A 273 10.90 3.58 -7.04
N LEU A 274 11.25 2.32 -7.29
CA LEU A 274 10.86 1.57 -8.49
C LEU A 274 9.50 0.86 -8.37
N MET A 275 9.00 0.61 -7.15
CA MET A 275 7.72 -0.05 -6.93
C MET A 275 6.53 0.50 -7.76
N PRO A 276 6.38 1.81 -8.00
CA PRO A 276 5.32 2.34 -8.85
C PRO A 276 5.48 1.93 -10.31
N CYS A 277 6.71 1.88 -10.80
CA CYS A 277 7.03 1.43 -12.15
C CYS A 277 6.72 -0.05 -12.33
N TRP A 278 6.95 -0.83 -11.29
CA TRP A 278 6.56 -2.24 -11.25
C TRP A 278 5.05 -2.46 -11.16
N ARG A 279 4.28 -1.43 -10.79
CA ARG A 279 2.82 -1.44 -10.72
C ARG A 279 2.13 -0.78 -11.92
N ASP A 280 2.89 -0.18 -12.85
CA ASP A 280 2.32 0.45 -14.04
C ASP A 280 1.71 -0.63 -14.94
N GLU A 281 0.40 -0.54 -15.15
CA GLU A 281 -0.39 -1.45 -15.98
C GLU A 281 0.03 -1.43 -17.46
N ASN A 282 0.67 -0.35 -17.90
CA ASN A 282 1.23 -0.22 -19.24
C ASN A 282 2.73 -0.58 -19.28
N GLY A 283 3.33 -0.88 -18.12
CA GLY A 283 4.72 -1.24 -17.97
C GLY A 283 5.01 -2.68 -18.39
N PRO A 284 6.28 -3.08 -18.45
CA PRO A 284 6.66 -4.47 -18.75
C PRO A 284 6.42 -5.41 -17.56
N TRP A 285 6.19 -4.87 -16.38
CA TRP A 285 6.18 -5.58 -15.12
C TRP A 285 4.80 -5.98 -14.62
N LYS A 286 3.74 -5.38 -15.17
CA LYS A 286 2.37 -5.69 -14.80
C LYS A 286 1.48 -5.67 -16.04
N SER A 287 0.61 -6.67 -16.15
CA SER A 287 -0.43 -6.73 -17.17
C SER A 287 -1.57 -7.62 -16.72
N GLY A 288 -2.71 -7.03 -16.42
CA GLY A 288 -3.88 -7.68 -15.83
C GLY A 288 -3.51 -8.46 -14.57
N SER A 289 -3.74 -9.77 -14.60
CA SER A 289 -3.48 -10.67 -13.49
C SER A 289 -2.02 -11.13 -13.39
N ILE A 290 -1.15 -10.69 -14.30
CA ILE A 290 0.29 -10.98 -14.28
C ILE A 290 1.01 -9.83 -13.60
N TYR A 291 1.53 -10.12 -12.42
CA TYR A 291 2.33 -9.22 -11.59
C TYR A 291 3.19 -10.07 -10.65
N PHE A 292 4.27 -9.49 -10.12
CA PHE A 292 5.14 -10.19 -9.18
C PHE A 292 4.99 -9.69 -7.73
N PHE A 293 5.51 -10.48 -6.81
CA PHE A 293 5.61 -10.18 -5.40
C PHE A 293 6.99 -10.57 -4.87
N ILE A 294 7.41 -9.90 -3.80
CA ILE A 294 8.66 -10.16 -3.09
C ILE A 294 8.33 -10.34 -1.60
N PHE A 295 8.81 -11.43 -1.01
CA PHE A 295 8.71 -11.70 0.42
C PHE A 295 10.09 -11.91 1.04
N THR A 296 10.24 -11.63 2.34
CA THR A 296 11.42 -12.07 3.10
C THR A 296 11.41 -13.60 3.24
N TYR A 297 12.57 -14.25 3.14
CA TYR A 297 12.75 -15.66 3.52
C TYR A 297 13.07 -15.79 5.03
N THR A 298 12.29 -15.11 5.87
CA THR A 298 12.38 -15.17 7.34
C THR A 298 11.13 -15.83 7.90
N ASP A 299 11.10 -16.21 9.19
CA ASP A 299 9.92 -16.86 9.79
C ASP A 299 8.65 -15.99 9.73
N LYS A 300 8.81 -14.65 9.83
CA LYS A 300 7.72 -13.67 9.76
C LYS A 300 7.23 -13.41 8.33
N ARG A 301 8.02 -13.73 7.30
CA ARG A 301 7.65 -13.70 5.87
C ARG A 301 6.96 -12.39 5.47
N PHE A 302 7.59 -11.24 5.68
CA PHE A 302 6.97 -9.97 5.32
C PHE A 302 6.91 -9.78 3.80
N ALA A 303 5.75 -9.33 3.33
CA ALA A 303 5.55 -8.89 1.98
C ALA A 303 6.23 -7.54 1.75
N ILE A 304 7.33 -7.56 1.03
CA ILE A 304 8.10 -6.37 0.68
C ILE A 304 7.43 -5.63 -0.48
N PHE A 305 7.02 -6.40 -1.48
CA PHE A 305 6.38 -5.88 -2.68
C PHE A 305 5.24 -6.78 -3.12
N ASN A 306 4.16 -6.14 -3.56
CA ASN A 306 3.05 -6.76 -4.26
C ASN A 306 2.64 -5.84 -5.41
N GLY A 307 2.73 -6.35 -6.64
CA GLY A 307 2.43 -5.59 -7.86
C GLY A 307 0.93 -5.31 -8.08
N HIS A 308 0.05 -6.07 -7.42
CA HIS A 308 -1.38 -5.82 -7.49
C HIS A 308 -1.86 -4.90 -6.36
N ASN A 309 -1.57 -5.25 -5.11
CA ASN A 309 -2.12 -4.55 -3.94
C ASN A 309 -1.01 -3.95 -3.03
N PRO A 310 -0.80 -2.62 -3.05
CA PRO A 310 0.13 -1.95 -2.14
C PRO A 310 -0.23 -2.10 -0.65
N ALA A 311 -1.49 -2.36 -0.30
CA ALA A 311 -1.90 -2.55 1.09
C ALA A 311 -1.38 -3.87 1.69
N SER A 312 -0.99 -4.83 0.84
CA SER A 312 -0.33 -6.07 1.26
C SER A 312 1.15 -5.87 1.57
N GLN A 313 1.70 -4.65 1.47
CA GLN A 313 3.10 -4.41 1.80
C GLN A 313 3.29 -4.25 3.31
N ASP A 314 4.46 -4.70 3.78
CA ASP A 314 4.85 -4.76 5.17
C ASP A 314 3.95 -5.68 6.01
N THR A 315 3.04 -6.45 5.41
CA THR A 315 2.21 -7.41 6.13
C THR A 315 2.89 -8.77 6.14
N ALA A 316 2.79 -9.47 7.27
CA ALA A 316 3.26 -10.84 7.37
C ALA A 316 2.45 -11.74 6.41
N PHE A 317 3.15 -12.55 5.61
CA PHE A 317 2.55 -13.43 4.61
C PHE A 317 2.04 -14.70 5.30
N HIS A 318 0.93 -14.59 6.01
CA HIS A 318 0.20 -15.71 6.62
C HIS A 318 -1.13 -15.90 5.90
N VAL A 319 -1.05 -16.47 4.71
CA VAL A 319 -2.17 -16.53 3.78
C VAL A 319 -2.62 -17.99 3.66
N ILE A 320 -3.84 -18.26 4.12
CA ILE A 320 -4.48 -19.59 4.10
C ILE A 320 -5.60 -19.55 3.08
N ASP A 321 -5.43 -20.26 1.96
CA ASP A 321 -6.39 -20.27 0.86
C ASP A 321 -7.73 -20.94 1.22
N ASP A 322 -8.72 -20.82 0.35
CA ASP A 322 -10.07 -21.37 0.58
C ASP A 322 -10.11 -22.90 0.73
N ASN A 323 -9.04 -23.61 0.37
CA ASN A 323 -8.88 -25.05 0.62
C ASN A 323 -8.15 -25.36 1.93
N GLY A 324 -7.78 -24.35 2.72
CA GLY A 324 -6.99 -24.50 3.95
C GLY A 324 -5.48 -24.61 3.71
N LEU A 325 -4.98 -24.35 2.50
CA LEU A 325 -3.54 -24.39 2.22
C LEU A 325 -2.88 -23.12 2.77
N ASN A 326 -1.95 -23.27 3.71
CA ASN A 326 -1.05 -22.20 4.08
C ASN A 326 -0.04 -21.95 2.94
N ILE A 327 -0.35 -21.00 2.06
CA ILE A 327 0.41 -20.72 0.82
C ILE A 327 1.86 -20.42 1.16
N ALA A 328 2.09 -19.61 2.18
CA ALA A 328 3.42 -19.22 2.60
C ALA A 328 4.28 -20.41 3.03
N ARG A 329 3.70 -21.36 3.76
CA ARG A 329 4.40 -22.61 4.12
C ARG A 329 4.62 -23.49 2.89
N ALA A 330 3.62 -23.63 2.03
CA ALA A 330 3.70 -24.44 0.82
C ALA A 330 4.78 -23.93 -0.16
N VAL A 331 4.93 -22.61 -0.29
CA VAL A 331 6.02 -22.00 -1.08
C VAL A 331 7.39 -22.36 -0.50
N LEU A 332 7.57 -22.29 0.82
CA LEU A 332 8.83 -22.68 1.46
C LEU A 332 9.13 -24.17 1.27
N GLU A 333 8.12 -25.03 1.43
CA GLU A 333 8.26 -26.47 1.20
C GLU A 333 8.66 -26.76 -0.25
N GLU A 334 8.07 -26.05 -1.22
CA GLU A 334 8.43 -26.14 -2.63
C GLU A 334 9.90 -25.73 -2.87
N LEU A 335 10.30 -24.56 -2.38
CA LEU A 335 11.65 -24.01 -2.60
C LEU A 335 12.75 -24.80 -1.87
N ARG A 336 12.40 -25.60 -0.85
CA ARG A 336 13.34 -26.45 -0.09
C ARG A 336 13.52 -27.85 -0.69
N LYS A 337 12.77 -28.21 -1.73
CA LYS A 337 12.95 -29.51 -2.38
C LYS A 337 14.38 -29.62 -2.90
N GLN A 338 15.00 -30.77 -2.64
CA GLN A 338 16.32 -31.13 -3.15
C GLN A 338 16.17 -31.89 -4.47
N ASP A 339 15.57 -31.24 -5.46
CA ASP A 339 15.45 -31.78 -6.81
C ASP A 339 16.50 -31.17 -7.75
N ASP A 340 16.30 -31.27 -9.06
CA ASP A 340 17.24 -30.77 -10.07
C ASP A 340 17.27 -29.22 -10.14
N THR A 341 16.31 -28.54 -9.52
CA THR A 341 16.15 -27.08 -9.52
C THR A 341 15.96 -26.55 -8.09
N PRO A 342 16.93 -26.75 -7.18
CA PRO A 342 16.78 -26.34 -5.79
C PRO A 342 16.61 -24.82 -5.70
N GLY A 343 15.65 -24.37 -4.90
CA GLY A 343 15.35 -22.96 -4.73
C GLY A 343 14.45 -22.35 -5.81
N GLU A 344 13.84 -23.13 -6.70
CA GLU A 344 12.78 -22.67 -7.59
C GLU A 344 11.68 -23.74 -7.77
N GLY A 345 10.46 -23.34 -8.12
CA GLY A 345 9.39 -24.31 -8.32
C GLY A 345 8.00 -23.73 -8.59
N PHE A 346 7.09 -24.62 -9.00
CA PHE A 346 5.70 -24.28 -9.27
C PHE A 346 4.76 -24.75 -8.15
N LEU A 347 3.82 -23.89 -7.76
CA LEU A 347 2.79 -24.20 -6.77
C LEU A 347 1.41 -23.82 -7.31
N THR A 348 0.41 -24.66 -7.06
CA THR A 348 -1.00 -24.37 -7.34
C THR A 348 -1.73 -24.05 -6.04
N TYR A 349 -2.46 -22.94 -6.00
CA TYR A 349 -3.18 -22.43 -4.83
C TYR A 349 -4.40 -21.59 -5.26
N LEU A 350 -5.27 -21.22 -4.33
CA LEU A 350 -6.37 -20.27 -4.60
C LEU A 350 -5.96 -18.82 -4.25
N TRP A 351 -6.32 -17.86 -5.10
CA TRP A 351 -5.96 -16.44 -4.95
C TRP A 351 -6.93 -15.52 -5.71
N ASP A 352 -7.12 -14.27 -5.27
CA ASP A 352 -7.91 -13.22 -5.95
C ASP A 352 -7.43 -12.99 -7.38
N ASP A 353 -8.24 -13.22 -8.40
CA ASP A 353 -7.93 -12.82 -9.78
C ASP A 353 -8.37 -11.37 -9.99
N PRO A 354 -7.43 -10.41 -10.12
CA PRO A 354 -7.77 -9.00 -10.25
C PRO A 354 -8.48 -8.66 -11.57
N SER A 355 -8.61 -9.62 -12.48
CA SER A 355 -9.40 -9.49 -13.70
C SER A 355 -10.84 -9.99 -13.58
N VAL A 356 -11.23 -10.56 -12.44
CA VAL A 356 -12.55 -11.14 -12.18
C VAL A 356 -13.22 -10.40 -11.03
N ASP A 357 -14.05 -9.42 -11.35
CA ASP A 357 -14.84 -8.71 -10.34
C ASP A 357 -15.68 -9.68 -9.49
N GLY A 358 -15.55 -9.60 -8.17
CA GLY A 358 -16.36 -10.34 -7.21
C GLY A 358 -15.86 -11.75 -6.91
N ASP A 359 -14.69 -12.14 -7.41
CA ASP A 359 -14.00 -13.33 -6.92
C ASP A 359 -13.27 -13.06 -5.59
N GLU A 360 -13.18 -11.79 -5.18
CA GLU A 360 -12.65 -11.40 -3.88
C GLU A 360 -13.64 -11.82 -2.81
N VAL A 361 -13.23 -12.77 -1.97
CA VAL A 361 -14.03 -13.11 -0.79
C VAL A 361 -13.81 -11.98 0.20
N LEU A 362 -14.73 -11.02 0.27
CA LEU A 362 -14.73 -10.08 1.39
C LEU A 362 -14.85 -10.93 2.66
N CYS A 363 -13.89 -10.81 3.58
CA CYS A 363 -14.09 -11.32 4.93
C CYS A 363 -15.31 -10.57 5.44
N ARG A 364 -16.48 -11.23 5.36
CA ARG A 364 -17.70 -10.72 5.97
C ARG A 364 -17.32 -10.50 7.42
N GLU A 365 -17.60 -9.31 7.94
CA GLU A 365 -17.59 -8.99 9.39
C GLU A 365 -18.60 -9.86 10.18
N THR A 366 -18.94 -11.06 9.68
CA THR A 366 -19.82 -12.01 10.35
C THR A 366 -19.09 -12.51 11.59
N GLY A 367 -19.57 -12.01 12.72
CA GLY A 367 -19.08 -12.32 14.04
C GLY A 367 -18.79 -13.80 14.25
N PHE A 368 -17.65 -14.02 14.88
CA PHE A 368 -17.29 -15.13 15.74
C PHE A 368 -18.28 -16.30 15.70
N VAL A 369 -18.04 -17.27 14.83
CA VAL A 369 -18.60 -18.62 15.00
C VAL A 369 -17.52 -19.43 15.71
N PRO A 370 -17.62 -19.64 17.03
CA PRO A 370 -16.72 -20.54 17.71
C PRO A 370 -16.94 -21.93 17.13
N VAL A 371 -15.97 -22.44 16.38
CA VAL A 371 -15.93 -23.86 16.04
C VAL A 371 -15.55 -24.58 17.32
N ALA A 372 -16.57 -24.98 18.09
CA ALA A 372 -16.39 -25.90 19.21
C ALA A 372 -16.03 -27.27 18.63
N SER A 373 -14.74 -27.54 18.47
CA SER A 373 -14.24 -28.90 18.35
C SER A 373 -13.94 -29.42 19.76
N PRO A 374 -14.62 -30.49 20.22
CA PRO A 374 -14.23 -31.18 21.43
C PRO A 374 -13.11 -32.16 21.06
N LEU A 375 -11.86 -31.80 21.35
CA LEU A 375 -10.78 -32.77 21.40
C LEU A 375 -10.12 -32.70 22.77
N GLU A 376 -10.23 -33.83 23.46
CA GLU A 376 -9.59 -34.14 24.72
C GLU A 376 -8.07 -34.16 24.51
N ASP A 377 -7.39 -33.25 25.19
CA ASP A 377 -6.18 -33.48 26.00
C ASP A 377 -5.55 -34.86 25.83
N GLU A 378 -4.49 -34.97 25.01
CA GLU A 378 -3.21 -35.60 25.38
C GLU A 378 -2.11 -35.02 24.47
N GLY A 379 -0.99 -34.62 25.09
CA GLY A 379 -0.03 -33.68 24.51
C GLY A 379 0.58 -34.06 23.15
N GLY A 380 0.64 -33.05 22.28
CA GLY A 380 1.35 -33.08 21.00
C GLY A 380 1.42 -31.68 20.40
N ASP A 381 2.65 -31.22 20.16
CA ASP A 381 3.12 -30.07 19.37
C ASP A 381 2.18 -28.85 19.19
N GLU A 382 2.60 -27.73 19.77
CA GLU A 382 1.92 -26.42 19.85
C GLU A 382 1.81 -25.68 18.50
N ASP A 383 1.10 -26.24 17.51
CA ASP A 383 0.80 -25.56 16.23
C ASP A 383 -0.72 -25.56 15.88
N GLU A 384 -1.59 -25.43 16.89
CA GLU A 384 -3.01 -25.13 16.64
C GLU A 384 -3.19 -23.66 16.22
N GLN A 385 -3.04 -23.38 14.92
CA GLN A 385 -3.40 -22.09 14.34
C GLN A 385 -4.92 -21.99 14.16
N MET A 386 -5.59 -21.38 15.13
CA MET A 386 -6.94 -20.86 14.96
C MET A 386 -6.95 -19.75 13.89
N LEU A 387 -7.88 -19.86 12.94
CA LEU A 387 -8.08 -18.91 11.85
C LEU A 387 -8.72 -17.61 12.39
N PHE A 388 -7.91 -16.72 12.97
CA PHE A 388 -8.37 -15.41 13.43
C PHE A 388 -8.29 -14.38 12.32
N CYS A 389 -9.43 -13.81 11.93
CA CYS A 389 -9.51 -12.54 11.21
C CYS A 389 -9.43 -11.33 12.17
N ASP A 390 -8.93 -11.51 13.40
CA ASP A 390 -8.72 -10.41 14.34
C ASP A 390 -7.49 -9.58 13.95
N GLU A 391 -7.42 -8.36 14.50
CA GLU A 391 -6.62 -7.17 14.13
C GLU A 391 -5.08 -7.32 13.94
N GLY A 392 -4.56 -8.55 13.86
CA GLY A 392 -3.18 -8.88 13.48
C GLY A 392 -3.03 -10.04 12.48
N GLY A 393 -4.13 -10.63 11.99
CA GLY A 393 -4.16 -11.63 10.92
C GLY A 393 -4.14 -11.00 9.51
N PRO A 394 -4.01 -11.80 8.43
CA PRO A 394 -3.74 -11.31 7.08
C PRO A 394 -4.75 -10.24 6.69
N ILE A 395 -4.25 -9.06 6.26
CA ILE A 395 -5.00 -7.90 5.74
C ILE A 395 -6.47 -7.89 6.21
N PRO A 396 -6.79 -7.24 7.34
CA PRO A 396 -8.15 -7.21 7.87
C PRO A 396 -9.17 -6.90 6.77
N GLY A 397 -10.06 -7.87 6.47
CA GLY A 397 -11.15 -7.70 5.52
C GLY A 397 -11.07 -8.43 4.16
N ARG A 398 -9.99 -9.15 3.82
CA ARG A 398 -9.96 -9.94 2.57
C ARG A 398 -9.65 -11.42 2.82
N ALA A 399 -10.64 -12.27 2.59
CA ALA A 399 -10.43 -13.69 2.35
C ALA A 399 -9.98 -13.86 0.90
N LEU A 400 -9.26 -14.95 0.66
CA LEU A 400 -8.59 -15.16 -0.63
C LEU A 400 -9.61 -15.57 -1.67
N GLY A 401 -9.36 -15.17 -2.90
CA GLY A 401 -10.21 -15.49 -4.01
C GLY A 401 -10.25 -16.98 -4.27
N THR A 402 -11.36 -17.40 -4.88
CA THR A 402 -11.64 -18.80 -5.22
C THR A 402 -10.95 -19.24 -6.51
N SER A 403 -10.21 -18.35 -7.17
CA SER A 403 -9.60 -18.58 -8.47
C SER A 403 -8.32 -19.40 -8.33
N VAL A 404 -8.25 -20.51 -9.07
CA VAL A 404 -7.04 -21.35 -9.11
C VAL A 404 -5.91 -20.57 -9.78
N LYS A 405 -4.82 -20.39 -9.07
CA LYS A 405 -3.60 -19.76 -9.53
C LYS A 405 -2.46 -20.77 -9.59
N ARG A 406 -1.73 -20.75 -10.71
CA ARG A 406 -0.47 -21.48 -10.87
C ARG A 406 0.66 -20.48 -10.72
N GLY A 407 1.36 -20.54 -9.60
CA GLY A 407 2.50 -19.67 -9.31
C GLY A 407 3.83 -20.33 -9.64
N TYR A 408 4.82 -19.51 -10.00
CA TYR A 408 6.23 -19.87 -10.05
C TYR A 408 6.98 -19.00 -9.04
N PHE A 409 7.86 -19.63 -8.27
CA PHE A 409 8.59 -19.02 -7.17
C PHE A 409 10.07 -19.35 -7.30
N MET A 410 10.93 -18.43 -6.87
CA MET A 410 12.36 -18.65 -6.74
C MET A 410 12.93 -17.95 -5.50
N LEU A 411 13.98 -18.55 -4.94
CA LEU A 411 14.86 -17.91 -3.98
C LEU A 411 15.83 -17.00 -4.73
N THR A 412 16.07 -15.84 -4.16
CA THR A 412 17.02 -14.87 -4.71
C THR A 412 17.68 -14.06 -3.62
N ASP A 413 18.94 -13.71 -3.84
CA ASP A 413 19.66 -12.75 -3.03
C ASP A 413 19.74 -11.43 -3.79
N PHE A 414 19.01 -10.43 -3.28
CA PHE A 414 19.03 -9.07 -3.81
C PHE A 414 20.16 -8.21 -3.24
N GLY A 415 20.97 -8.73 -2.32
CA GLY A 415 22.05 -8.02 -1.65
C GLY A 415 21.58 -6.87 -0.75
N ILE A 416 20.32 -6.90 -0.29
CA ILE A 416 19.70 -5.79 0.47
C ILE A 416 20.11 -5.81 1.95
N GLU A 417 20.10 -6.97 2.62
CA GLU A 417 20.39 -7.11 4.05
C GLU A 417 21.12 -8.44 4.35
N GLY A 418 22.45 -8.41 4.40
CA GLY A 418 23.27 -9.56 4.83
C GLY A 418 23.00 -10.84 4.03
N ASP A 419 23.01 -12.00 4.70
CA ASP A 419 22.75 -13.33 4.12
C ASP A 419 21.24 -13.66 4.03
N THR A 420 20.38 -12.66 3.86
CA THR A 420 18.92 -12.87 3.84
C THR A 420 18.45 -13.18 2.43
N ASP A 421 17.96 -14.40 2.21
CA ASP A 421 17.27 -14.76 0.97
C ASP A 421 15.89 -14.07 0.88
N TYR A 422 15.44 -13.87 -0.34
CA TYR A 422 14.11 -13.35 -0.68
C TYR A 422 13.38 -14.38 -1.52
N ILE A 423 12.06 -14.41 -1.38
CA ILE A 423 11.18 -15.17 -2.27
C ILE A 423 10.63 -14.20 -3.30
N LEU A 424 10.95 -14.44 -4.56
CA LEU A 424 10.35 -13.78 -5.71
C LEU A 424 9.35 -14.73 -6.37
N GLY A 425 8.17 -14.24 -6.73
CA GLY A 425 7.24 -15.05 -7.51
C GLY A 425 6.18 -14.26 -8.26
N SER A 426 5.47 -14.98 -9.11
CA SER A 426 4.34 -14.51 -9.91
C SER A 426 3.39 -15.69 -10.15
N GLY A 427 2.24 -15.45 -10.79
CA GLY A 427 1.36 -16.55 -11.20
C GLY A 427 0.45 -16.22 -12.38
N ILE A 428 -0.04 -17.30 -13.00
CA ILE A 428 -1.06 -17.28 -14.05
C ILE A 428 -2.35 -17.90 -13.52
N TYR A 429 -3.49 -17.43 -14.02
CA TYR A 429 -4.79 -18.06 -13.79
C TYR A 429 -5.07 -18.96 -15.00
N PRO A 430 -4.97 -20.30 -14.84
CA PRO A 430 -5.21 -21.20 -15.95
C PRO A 430 -6.63 -20.98 -16.45
N ARG A 431 -6.78 -20.73 -17.76
CA ARG A 431 -8.12 -20.63 -18.34
C ARG A 431 -8.84 -21.95 -18.03
N PRO A 432 -10.08 -21.92 -17.52
CA PRO A 432 -10.85 -23.14 -17.35
C PRO A 432 -10.85 -23.85 -18.70
N HIS A 433 -10.32 -25.08 -18.73
CA HIS A 433 -10.27 -25.86 -19.95
C HIS A 433 -11.69 -25.87 -20.54
N ARG A 434 -11.89 -25.22 -21.69
CA ARG A 434 -13.16 -25.19 -22.44
C ARG A 434 -13.48 -26.57 -23.05
N GLY A 435 -13.11 -27.65 -22.37
CA GLY A 435 -13.19 -29.03 -22.82
C GLY A 435 -14.23 -29.82 -22.04
N GLY A 436 -15.49 -29.73 -22.47
CA GLY A 436 -16.57 -30.60 -21.99
C GLY A 436 -17.92 -30.05 -22.41
N GLY A 437 -18.36 -30.39 -23.62
CA GLY A 437 -19.58 -29.83 -24.24
C GLY A 437 -20.83 -29.92 -23.37
N GLY A 438 -21.30 -28.76 -22.91
CA GLY A 438 -22.68 -28.51 -22.50
C GLY A 438 -23.16 -27.28 -23.26
N ALA A 439 -24.09 -27.48 -24.19
CA ALA A 439 -24.59 -26.47 -25.10
C ALA A 439 -25.24 -25.27 -24.37
N GLY A 440 -25.03 -24.07 -24.93
CA GLY A 440 -25.98 -22.96 -24.80
C GLY A 440 -25.55 -21.79 -23.93
N GLY A 441 -24.75 -20.89 -24.49
CA GLY A 441 -24.56 -19.54 -23.95
C GLY A 441 -23.98 -18.63 -25.02
N CYS A 442 -24.77 -17.69 -25.51
CA CYS A 442 -24.46 -16.80 -26.62
C CYS A 442 -23.10 -16.12 -26.48
N ALA A 443 -22.22 -16.33 -27.46
CA ALA A 443 -21.05 -15.50 -27.67
C ALA A 443 -21.53 -14.09 -28.06
N ILE A 444 -21.41 -13.13 -27.16
CA ILE A 444 -21.37 -11.71 -27.53
C ILE A 444 -19.92 -11.44 -27.92
N ALA A 445 -19.72 -11.11 -29.19
CA ALA A 445 -18.43 -10.67 -29.71
C ALA A 445 -18.01 -9.38 -29.01
N SER A 446 -16.82 -9.36 -28.43
CA SER A 446 -16.14 -8.16 -27.95
C SER A 446 -15.68 -7.33 -29.16
N GLY A 447 -16.57 -6.49 -29.67
CA GLY A 447 -16.19 -5.37 -30.52
C GLY A 447 -15.53 -4.29 -29.66
N SER A 448 -14.34 -3.86 -30.07
CA SER A 448 -13.69 -2.67 -29.51
C SER A 448 -14.56 -1.43 -29.73
N GLY A 449 -14.75 -0.64 -28.68
CA GLY A 449 -15.40 0.66 -28.77
C GLY A 449 -16.18 1.03 -27.53
N ASN A 450 -15.79 2.14 -26.89
CA ASN A 450 -16.47 2.82 -25.79
C ASN A 450 -17.93 3.19 -26.15
N GLY A 451 -18.85 2.22 -26.08
CA GLY A 451 -20.22 2.39 -26.57
C GLY A 451 -21.33 1.99 -25.60
N LEU A 452 -21.03 1.50 -24.40
CA LEU A 452 -22.09 1.00 -23.52
C LEU A 452 -22.79 2.08 -22.68
N GLU A 453 -22.13 3.19 -22.33
CA GLU A 453 -22.78 4.27 -21.56
C GLU A 453 -23.65 5.21 -22.41
N VAL A 454 -23.42 5.30 -23.73
CA VAL A 454 -24.23 6.15 -24.62
C VAL A 454 -25.51 5.44 -25.10
N SER A 455 -25.54 4.11 -25.08
CA SER A 455 -26.69 3.34 -25.57
C SER A 455 -27.89 3.36 -24.61
N ALA A 456 -27.65 3.37 -23.29
CA ALA A 456 -28.72 3.48 -22.30
C ALA A 456 -29.39 4.87 -22.30
N PHE A 457 -28.60 5.95 -22.45
CA PHE A 457 -29.12 7.31 -22.57
C PHE A 457 -29.86 7.53 -23.91
N GLY A 458 -29.37 6.95 -25.00
CA GLY A 458 -30.03 6.99 -26.31
C GLY A 458 -31.39 6.30 -26.31
N LEU A 459 -31.48 5.11 -25.69
CA LEU A 459 -32.73 4.38 -25.57
C LEU A 459 -33.74 5.14 -24.68
N PHE A 460 -33.28 5.77 -23.60
CA PHE A 460 -34.15 6.56 -22.71
C PHE A 460 -34.70 7.82 -23.40
N LEU A 461 -33.88 8.52 -24.20
CA LEU A 461 -34.31 9.68 -24.99
C LEU A 461 -35.30 9.30 -26.10
N ILE A 462 -35.06 8.19 -26.81
CA ILE A 462 -35.99 7.71 -27.84
C ILE A 462 -37.33 7.31 -27.20
N THR A 463 -37.30 6.66 -26.04
CA THR A 463 -38.52 6.28 -25.31
C THR A 463 -39.27 7.52 -24.79
N ALA A 464 -38.56 8.52 -24.26
CA ALA A 464 -39.16 9.78 -23.79
C ALA A 464 -39.78 10.60 -24.94
N VAL A 465 -39.12 10.65 -26.11
CA VAL A 465 -39.66 11.34 -27.30
C VAL A 465 -40.89 10.61 -27.85
N LEU A 466 -40.90 9.27 -27.86
CA LEU A 466 -42.07 8.48 -28.27
C LEU A 466 -43.23 8.60 -27.26
N PHE A 467 -42.94 8.73 -25.97
CA PHE A 467 -43.95 8.95 -24.92
C PHE A 467 -44.58 10.35 -25.00
N LEU A 468 -43.78 11.37 -25.35
CA LEU A 468 -44.26 12.74 -25.60
C LEU A 468 -45.03 12.85 -26.93
N ALA A 469 -44.67 12.06 -27.94
CA ALA A 469 -45.38 12.02 -29.23
C ALA A 469 -46.75 11.33 -29.14
N THR A 470 -46.95 10.42 -28.18
CA THR A 470 -48.20 9.65 -28.02
C THR A 470 -49.15 10.22 -26.97
N SER A 471 -48.70 11.13 -26.11
CA SER A 471 -49.53 11.77 -25.07
C SER A 471 -50.22 13.07 -25.51
N GLY A 472 -50.03 13.51 -26.76
CA GLY A 472 -50.64 14.72 -27.30
C GLY A 472 -52.09 14.56 -27.77
N LYS A 473 -53.05 14.32 -26.87
CA LYS A 473 -54.48 14.49 -27.19
C LYS A 473 -55.39 14.73 -25.97
N SER A 474 -55.32 15.94 -25.42
CA SER A 474 -56.49 16.67 -24.91
C SER A 474 -56.13 18.09 -24.47
N ARG A 475 -56.53 19.09 -25.25
CA ARG A 475 -56.87 20.44 -24.77
C ARG A 475 -58.36 20.44 -24.40
N PRO A 476 -58.79 21.14 -23.33
CA PRO A 476 -59.03 22.59 -23.41
C PRO A 476 -58.56 23.33 -22.14
N GLY A 477 -57.95 24.51 -22.26
CA GLY A 477 -58.64 25.80 -22.11
C GLY A 477 -57.82 26.65 -21.13
N GLU A 478 -57.20 27.72 -21.61
CA GLU A 478 -57.61 29.11 -21.31
C GLU A 478 -57.08 29.64 -19.95
N LYS A 479 -56.01 30.46 -19.98
CA LYS A 479 -56.06 31.92 -19.71
C LYS A 479 -54.66 32.54 -19.63
N LEU A 480 -54.56 33.67 -20.34
CA LEU A 480 -53.49 34.67 -20.34
C LEU A 480 -53.07 35.09 -18.93
N LEU A 481 -51.76 35.20 -18.70
CA LEU A 481 -51.17 36.21 -17.81
C LEU A 481 -49.79 36.60 -18.34
N THR A 482 -49.76 37.79 -18.95
CA THR A 482 -48.59 38.54 -19.39
C THR A 482 -47.70 38.92 -18.20
N TRP A 483 -46.41 38.60 -18.26
CA TRP A 483 -45.38 39.23 -17.44
C TRP A 483 -44.33 39.91 -18.33
N ASP A 484 -44.20 41.20 -18.05
CA ASP A 484 -43.43 42.25 -18.71
C ASP A 484 -41.94 42.14 -18.33
N LEU A 485 -41.07 41.85 -19.30
CA LEU A 485 -39.62 41.88 -19.14
C LEU A 485 -39.12 43.31 -19.32
N ARG A 486 -39.01 44.07 -18.21
CA ARG A 486 -38.24 45.32 -18.18
C ARG A 486 -36.84 45.12 -17.63
N ALA A 487 -35.91 45.43 -18.52
CA ALA A 487 -34.48 45.61 -18.30
C ALA A 487 -34.12 46.48 -17.09
N ARG A 488 -33.02 46.13 -16.42
CA ARG A 488 -32.17 47.11 -15.72
C ARG A 488 -30.69 46.86 -15.98
N ARG A 489 -30.18 47.65 -16.92
CA ARG A 489 -28.79 48.05 -17.13
C ARG A 489 -28.48 49.21 -16.18
N LYS A 490 -27.40 49.12 -15.39
CA LYS A 490 -26.71 50.22 -14.68
C LYS A 490 -25.40 49.59 -14.17
N ASP A 491 -24.24 49.75 -14.79
CA ASP A 491 -23.50 50.97 -15.13
C ASP A 491 -23.25 51.88 -13.91
N ARG A 492 -22.06 51.73 -13.32
CA ARG A 492 -21.40 52.73 -12.47
C ARG A 492 -19.89 52.59 -12.59
N SER A 493 -19.35 53.32 -13.56
CA SER A 493 -18.00 53.86 -13.54
C SER A 493 -17.99 55.21 -12.81
N ARG A 494 -16.98 55.44 -11.97
CA ARG A 494 -16.31 56.71 -11.59
C ARG A 494 -15.42 56.42 -10.37
N LYS A 495 -14.10 56.35 -10.52
CA LYS A 495 -13.12 57.48 -10.51
C LYS A 495 -13.13 58.29 -9.22
N SER A 496 -12.13 58.05 -8.36
CA SER A 496 -11.07 59.01 -7.98
C SER A 496 -9.95 58.25 -7.30
#